data_AF-A0A6G3ML75-F1
#
_entry.id   AF-A0A6G3ML75-F1
#
_cell.length_a   1.000
_cell.length_b   1.000
_cell.length_c   1.000
_cell.angle_alpha   90.00
_cell.angle_beta   90.00
_cell.angle_gamma   90.00
#
_symmetry.space_group_name_H-M   'P 1'
#
loop_
_entity.id
_entity.type
_entity.pdbx_description
1 polymer ?
#
loop_
_entity_poly.entity_id
_entity_poly.type
_entity_poly.pdbx_seq_one_letter_code
_entity_poly.pdbx_strand_id
1 'polypeptide(L)'
;EALIRRELSENYCLYTEEPSDPSSAPTWAIETLNKHMEDKRPYIYNLDQLEKCSTHDPIWNAAQNQLKTKGKMSGYLRMYWAKKILEWSRNASAALANSLYLNDKYSIDGNDCNGIVGCMWAIYGVHDRAWAERKVFGKVRFMSEVGCNRQFNVKEYIEKYGINV
;
A
#
# COMPACT_ATOMS: atom_id res chain seq x y z
N GLU A 1 -0.58 -5.50 17.55
CA GLU A 1 -1.61 -5.69 16.50
C GLU A 1 -3.04 -5.92 17.04
N ALA A 2 -3.37 -7.08 17.63
CA ALA A 2 -4.78 -7.51 17.82
C ALA A 2 -5.70 -6.63 18.72
N LEU A 3 -5.14 -5.80 19.59
CA LEU A 3 -5.92 -4.84 20.40
C LEU A 3 -5.74 -3.42 19.86
N ILE A 4 -4.62 -2.77 20.20
CA ILE A 4 -4.38 -1.35 19.88
C ILE A 4 -4.54 -1.03 18.40
N ARG A 5 -3.93 -1.79 17.48
CA ARG A 5 -3.98 -1.46 16.04
C ARG A 5 -5.36 -1.75 15.45
N ARG A 6 -5.95 -2.89 15.83
CA ARG A 6 -7.30 -3.26 15.39
C ARG A 6 -8.34 -2.23 15.84
N GLU A 7 -8.35 -1.90 17.14
CA GLU A 7 -9.34 -0.98 17.72
C GLU A 7 -9.08 0.47 17.33
N LEU A 8 -7.83 0.85 17.05
CA LEU A 8 -7.53 2.14 16.45
C LEU A 8 -8.10 2.25 15.03
N SER A 9 -8.12 1.16 14.25
CA SER A 9 -8.76 1.17 12.94
C SER A 9 -10.27 1.37 13.04
N GLU A 10 -10.92 0.68 13.98
CA GLU A 10 -12.34 0.90 14.30
C GLU A 10 -12.60 2.35 14.73
N ASN A 11 -11.76 2.88 15.60
CA ASN A 11 -11.83 4.28 16.03
C ASN A 11 -11.77 5.25 14.84
N TYR A 12 -10.80 5.06 13.93
CA TYR A 12 -10.66 5.91 12.77
C TYR A 12 -11.90 5.84 11.85
N CYS A 13 -12.40 4.64 11.54
CA CYS A 13 -13.63 4.48 10.75
C CYS A 13 -14.87 5.09 11.41
N LEU A 14 -14.99 4.95 12.73
CA LEU A 14 -16.17 5.40 13.47
C LEU A 14 -16.24 6.93 13.58
N TYR A 15 -15.08 7.58 13.76
CA TYR A 15 -15.01 9.01 14.05
C TYR A 15 -14.58 9.87 12.86
N THR A 16 -14.30 9.27 11.70
CA THR A 16 -13.97 9.98 10.45
C THR A 16 -15.14 9.83 9.49
N GLU A 17 -15.66 10.93 8.98
CA GLU A 17 -16.84 10.93 8.10
C GLU A 17 -16.60 10.12 6.81
N GLU A 18 -15.46 10.35 6.15
CA GLU A 18 -15.08 9.67 4.92
C GLU A 18 -13.70 8.99 5.08
N PRO A 19 -13.60 7.86 5.81
CA PRO A 19 -12.32 7.30 6.24
C PRO A 19 -11.43 6.83 5.07
N SER A 20 -12.03 6.52 3.93
CA SER A 20 -11.33 6.12 2.70
C SER A 20 -11.05 7.29 1.72
N ASP A 21 -11.42 8.52 2.07
CA ASP A 21 -11.16 9.69 1.23
C ASP A 21 -9.80 10.34 1.57
N PRO A 22 -9.01 10.78 0.57
CA PRO A 22 -7.77 11.52 0.78
C PRO A 22 -7.87 12.74 1.70
N SER A 23 -9.02 13.43 1.73
CA SER A 23 -9.24 14.62 2.57
C SER A 23 -9.23 14.32 4.08
N SER A 24 -9.48 13.06 4.46
CA SER A 24 -9.43 12.59 5.85
C SER A 24 -8.00 12.31 6.35
N ALA A 25 -7.00 12.44 5.48
CA ALA A 25 -5.60 12.24 5.85
C ALA A 25 -5.06 13.40 6.70
N PRO A 26 -3.99 13.17 7.49
CA PRO A 26 -3.29 14.25 8.19
C PRO A 26 -2.81 15.33 7.21
N THR A 27 -2.98 16.60 7.59
CA THR A 27 -2.62 17.75 6.75
C THR A 27 -1.19 17.68 6.22
N TRP A 28 -0.24 17.25 7.05
CA TRP A 28 1.17 17.11 6.65
C TRP A 28 1.38 16.15 5.47
N ALA A 29 0.55 15.10 5.38
CA ALA A 29 0.65 14.08 4.35
C ALA A 29 0.02 14.57 3.04
N ILE A 30 -1.13 15.25 3.12
CA ILE A 30 -1.78 15.89 1.97
C ILE A 30 -0.84 16.93 1.35
N GLU A 31 -0.27 17.82 2.17
CA GLU A 31 0.64 18.87 1.71
C GLU A 31 1.89 18.30 1.04
N THR A 32 2.53 17.29 1.65
CA THR A 32 3.75 16.71 1.07
C THR A 32 3.46 15.96 -0.22
N LEU A 33 2.34 15.22 -0.32
CA LEU A 33 1.98 14.51 -1.54
C LEU A 33 1.62 15.48 -2.67
N ASN A 34 0.91 16.57 -2.37
CA ASN A 34 0.60 17.63 -3.34
C ASN A 34 1.86 18.33 -3.86
N LYS A 35 2.83 18.62 -2.98
CA LYS A 35 4.14 19.17 -3.37
C LYS A 35 4.88 18.27 -4.38
N HIS A 36 4.65 16.97 -4.32
CA HIS A 36 5.32 15.96 -5.15
C HIS A 36 4.41 15.37 -6.26
N MET A 37 3.34 16.10 -6.63
CA MET A 37 2.40 15.67 -7.68
C MET A 37 3.05 15.63 -9.06
N GLU A 38 3.89 16.63 -9.38
CA GLU A 38 4.58 16.76 -10.67
C GLU A 38 5.90 15.96 -10.76
N ASP A 39 6.26 15.24 -9.69
CA ASP A 39 7.44 14.39 -9.72
C ASP A 39 7.27 13.25 -10.73
N LYS A 40 8.20 13.16 -11.68
CA LYS A 40 8.28 12.04 -12.63
C LYS A 40 8.30 10.71 -11.88
N ARG A 41 7.26 9.90 -12.10
CA ARG A 41 7.14 8.53 -11.58
C ARG A 41 8.11 7.61 -12.35
N PRO A 42 8.81 6.68 -11.68
CA PRO A 42 9.70 5.74 -12.35
C PRO A 42 8.93 4.76 -13.25
N TYR A 43 7.73 4.38 -12.83
CA TYR A 43 6.78 3.54 -13.56
C TYR A 43 5.37 4.06 -13.32
N ILE A 44 4.45 3.78 -14.25
CA ILE A 44 3.02 4.02 -14.05
C ILE A 44 2.28 2.77 -14.53
N TYR A 45 1.62 2.07 -13.61
CA TYR A 45 0.80 0.90 -13.92
C TYR A 45 -0.68 1.24 -13.83
N ASN A 46 -1.47 0.71 -14.76
CA ASN A 46 -2.92 0.74 -14.64
C ASN A 46 -3.41 -0.40 -13.72
N LEU A 47 -4.70 -0.36 -13.35
CA LEU A 47 -5.29 -1.34 -12.45
C LEU A 47 -5.17 -2.77 -12.99
N ASP A 48 -5.37 -3.00 -14.29
CA ASP A 48 -5.28 -4.32 -14.92
C ASP A 48 -3.86 -4.92 -14.82
N GLN A 49 -2.82 -4.09 -15.03
CA GLN A 49 -1.42 -4.51 -14.89
C GLN A 49 -1.09 -4.85 -13.43
N LEU A 50 -1.54 -4.03 -12.48
CA LEU A 50 -1.40 -4.31 -11.05
C LEU A 50 -2.11 -5.61 -10.69
N GLU A 51 -3.37 -5.76 -11.10
CA GLU A 51 -4.19 -6.94 -10.81
C GLU A 51 -3.64 -8.22 -11.44
N LYS A 52 -3.02 -8.15 -12.63
CA LYS A 52 -2.37 -9.29 -13.29
C LYS A 52 -0.95 -9.57 -12.78
N CYS A 53 -0.47 -8.83 -11.77
CA CYS A 53 0.88 -8.93 -11.23
C CYS A 53 1.94 -8.74 -12.32
N SER A 54 1.73 -7.76 -13.19
CA SER A 54 2.57 -7.46 -14.35
C SER A 54 3.39 -6.19 -14.13
N THR A 55 4.12 -6.15 -13.01
CA THR A 55 5.09 -5.08 -12.71
C THR A 55 6.52 -5.55 -12.94
N HIS A 56 7.48 -4.63 -12.90
CA HIS A 56 8.90 -4.95 -12.96
C HIS A 56 9.42 -5.61 -11.68
N ASP A 57 8.70 -5.49 -10.56
CA ASP A 57 9.15 -5.95 -9.24
C ASP A 57 8.61 -7.37 -8.96
N PRO A 58 9.48 -8.40 -8.93
CA PRO A 58 9.05 -9.77 -8.69
C PRO A 58 8.54 -10.00 -7.25
N ILE A 59 8.99 -9.22 -6.26
CA ILE A 59 8.49 -9.29 -4.88
C ILE A 59 7.05 -8.80 -4.85
N TRP A 60 6.78 -7.66 -5.50
CA TRP A 60 5.43 -7.11 -5.59
C TRP A 60 4.49 -8.03 -6.36
N ASN A 61 4.95 -8.59 -7.48
CA ASN A 61 4.16 -9.54 -8.27
C ASN A 61 3.83 -10.80 -7.47
N ALA A 62 4.79 -11.35 -6.74
CA ALA A 62 4.58 -12.51 -5.86
C ALA A 62 3.60 -12.18 -4.72
N ALA A 63 3.70 -10.99 -4.13
CA ALA A 63 2.76 -10.52 -3.10
C ALA A 63 1.34 -10.42 -3.63
N GLN A 64 1.14 -9.75 -4.77
CA GLN A 64 -0.17 -9.65 -5.40
C GLN A 64 -0.74 -11.03 -5.77
N ASN A 65 0.09 -11.93 -6.30
CA ASN A 65 -0.35 -13.28 -6.65
C ASN A 65 -0.70 -14.12 -5.40
N GLN A 66 0.04 -13.98 -4.29
CA GLN A 66 -0.32 -14.59 -3.02
C GLN A 66 -1.70 -14.10 -2.57
N LEU A 67 -1.95 -12.79 -2.62
CA LEU A 67 -3.25 -12.22 -2.26
C LEU A 67 -4.38 -12.81 -3.11
N LYS A 68 -4.20 -12.86 -4.43
CA LYS A 68 -5.21 -13.41 -5.37
C LYS A 68 -5.50 -14.89 -5.16
N THR A 69 -4.47 -15.70 -4.89
CA THR A 69 -4.59 -17.17 -4.87
C THR A 69 -4.88 -17.73 -3.48
N LYS A 70 -4.49 -17.02 -2.42
CA LYS A 70 -4.66 -17.46 -1.03
C LYS A 70 -5.60 -16.57 -0.21
N GLY A 71 -5.97 -15.41 -0.73
CA GLY A 71 -6.82 -14.45 -0.04
C GLY A 71 -6.16 -13.77 1.16
N LYS A 72 -4.86 -13.98 1.39
CA LYS A 72 -4.16 -13.43 2.55
C LYS A 72 -2.68 -13.18 2.26
N MET A 73 -2.26 -11.96 2.52
CA MET A 73 -0.88 -11.49 2.41
C MET A 73 -0.34 -11.17 3.81
N SER A 74 0.96 -11.40 4.04
CA SER A 74 1.58 -11.03 5.32
C SER A 74 1.46 -9.53 5.58
N GLY A 75 1.29 -9.12 6.84
CA GLY A 75 1.11 -7.70 7.19
C GLY A 75 2.28 -6.82 6.74
N TYR A 76 3.51 -7.33 6.82
CA TYR A 76 4.69 -6.62 6.31
C TYR A 76 4.62 -6.40 4.80
N LEU A 77 4.22 -7.42 4.04
CA LEU A 77 4.09 -7.30 2.60
C LEU A 77 2.93 -6.40 2.19
N ARG A 78 1.82 -6.34 2.94
CA ARG A 78 0.74 -5.38 2.65
C ARG A 78 1.24 -3.93 2.70
N MET A 79 2.09 -3.61 3.69
CA MET A 79 2.73 -2.29 3.78
C MET A 79 3.61 -2.00 2.56
N TYR A 80 4.47 -2.94 2.19
CA TYR A 80 5.33 -2.82 1.01
C TYR A 80 4.49 -2.66 -0.28
N TRP A 81 3.50 -3.52 -0.45
CA TRP A 81 2.62 -3.61 -1.60
C TRP A 81 1.87 -2.30 -1.86
N ALA A 82 1.21 -1.74 -0.85
CA ALA A 82 0.46 -0.48 -0.99
C ALA A 82 1.40 0.72 -1.24
N LYS A 83 2.59 0.73 -0.63
CA LYS A 83 3.59 1.78 -0.87
C LYS A 83 4.15 1.77 -2.28
N LYS A 84 4.29 0.59 -2.88
CA LYS A 84 4.68 0.48 -4.30
C LYS A 84 3.56 0.91 -5.25
N ILE A 85 2.30 0.68 -4.90
CA ILE A 85 1.18 1.25 -5.65
C ILE A 85 1.25 2.78 -5.64
N LEU A 86 1.61 3.43 -4.52
CA LEU A 86 1.87 4.88 -4.48
C LEU A 86 3.03 5.28 -5.41
N GLU A 87 4.14 4.55 -5.37
CA GLU A 87 5.31 4.83 -6.21
C GLU A 87 5.02 4.73 -7.72
N TRP A 88 4.09 3.85 -8.10
CA TRP A 88 3.80 3.50 -9.50
C TRP A 88 2.41 3.91 -9.98
N SER A 89 1.76 4.83 -9.28
CA SER A 89 0.51 5.44 -9.70
C SER A 89 0.72 6.88 -10.14
N ARG A 90 -0.16 7.36 -11.03
CA ARG A 90 -0.16 8.75 -11.51
C ARG A 90 -0.21 9.79 -10.39
N ASN A 91 -0.88 9.47 -9.27
CA ASN A 91 -0.96 10.29 -8.07
C ASN A 91 -1.41 9.44 -6.87
N ALA A 92 -1.39 10.02 -5.67
CA ALA A 92 -1.73 9.33 -4.43
C ALA A 92 -3.21 8.91 -4.34
N SER A 93 -4.14 9.70 -4.89
CA SER A 93 -5.56 9.33 -4.91
C SER A 93 -5.83 8.10 -5.79
N ALA A 94 -5.19 8.02 -6.96
CA ALA A 94 -5.26 6.83 -7.80
C ALA A 94 -4.62 5.61 -7.12
N ALA A 95 -3.52 5.82 -6.39
CA ALA A 95 -2.90 4.76 -5.62
C ALA A 95 -3.81 4.21 -4.53
N LEU A 96 -4.52 5.10 -3.81
CA LEU A 96 -5.45 4.73 -2.76
C LEU A 96 -6.64 3.95 -3.32
N ALA A 97 -7.24 4.44 -4.40
CA ALA A 97 -8.35 3.76 -5.07
C ALA A 97 -7.95 2.34 -5.53
N ASN A 98 -6.78 2.20 -6.16
CA ASN A 98 -6.28 0.88 -6.59
C ASN A 98 -5.99 -0.04 -5.40
N SER A 99 -5.43 0.49 -4.32
CA SER A 99 -5.08 -0.31 -3.13
C SER A 99 -6.32 -0.80 -2.39
N LEU A 100 -7.32 0.07 -2.20
CA LEU A 100 -8.61 -0.31 -1.61
C LEU A 100 -9.32 -1.35 -2.47
N TYR A 101 -9.43 -1.12 -3.79
CA TYR A 101 -10.06 -2.06 -4.71
C TYR A 101 -9.42 -3.45 -4.65
N LEU A 102 -8.08 -3.54 -4.75
CA LEU A 102 -7.40 -4.83 -4.76
C LEU A 102 -7.43 -5.51 -3.38
N ASN A 103 -7.37 -4.74 -2.29
CA ASN A 103 -7.54 -5.27 -0.94
C ASN A 103 -8.92 -5.89 -0.76
N ASP A 104 -9.97 -5.14 -1.10
CA ASP A 104 -11.35 -5.54 -0.84
C ASP A 104 -11.84 -6.64 -1.77
N LYS A 105 -11.29 -6.70 -3.00
CA LYS A 105 -11.60 -7.76 -3.96
C LYS A 105 -11.01 -9.12 -3.60
N TYR A 106 -9.79 -9.14 -3.07
CA TYR A 106 -9.02 -10.38 -2.93
C TYR A 106 -8.75 -10.80 -1.49
N SER A 107 -8.70 -9.87 -0.54
CA SER A 107 -8.39 -10.22 0.84
C SER A 107 -9.61 -10.82 1.53
N ILE A 108 -9.44 -11.99 2.15
CA ILE A 108 -10.50 -12.62 2.96
C ILE A 108 -10.87 -11.79 4.19
N ASP A 109 -9.96 -10.92 4.63
CA ASP A 109 -10.14 -9.93 5.69
C ASP A 109 -10.19 -8.49 5.13
N GLY A 110 -10.61 -8.33 3.86
CA GLY A 110 -10.91 -7.04 3.23
C GLY A 110 -12.31 -6.53 3.58
N ASN A 111 -12.71 -5.39 3.01
CA ASN A 111 -13.96 -4.68 3.36
C ASN A 111 -14.07 -4.43 4.89
N ASP A 112 -12.94 -4.10 5.50
CA ASP A 112 -12.76 -3.98 6.94
C ASP A 112 -12.00 -2.68 7.26
N CYS A 113 -12.23 -2.13 8.45
CA CYS A 113 -11.56 -0.91 8.90
C CYS A 113 -10.04 -1.03 8.92
N ASN A 114 -9.49 -2.20 9.20
CA ASN A 114 -8.05 -2.43 9.10
C ASN A 114 -7.55 -2.36 7.66
N GLY A 115 -8.38 -2.72 6.68
CA GLY A 115 -8.08 -2.58 5.25
C GLY A 115 -8.00 -1.10 4.85
N ILE A 116 -9.02 -0.31 5.23
CA ILE A 116 -9.07 1.14 4.97
C ILE A 116 -7.87 1.83 5.63
N VAL A 117 -7.68 1.63 6.93
CA VAL A 117 -6.59 2.25 7.69
C VAL A 117 -5.23 1.75 7.23
N GLY A 118 -5.11 0.49 6.83
CA GLY A 118 -3.87 -0.05 6.27
C GLY A 118 -3.47 0.67 4.97
N CYS A 119 -4.42 0.89 4.06
CA CYS A 119 -4.18 1.63 2.82
C CYS A 119 -3.89 3.11 3.09
N MET A 120 -4.67 3.75 3.98
CA MET A 120 -4.48 5.15 4.38
C MET A 120 -3.16 5.37 5.12
N TRP A 121 -2.74 4.45 5.98
CA TRP A 121 -1.41 4.47 6.62
C TRP A 121 -0.30 4.36 5.58
N ALA A 122 -0.46 3.46 4.61
CA ALA A 122 0.57 3.19 3.61
C ALA A 122 0.78 4.37 2.66
N ILE A 123 -0.31 5.02 2.24
CA ILE A 123 -0.32 6.02 1.15
C ILE A 123 -0.36 7.44 1.70
N TYR A 124 -1.18 7.70 2.71
CA TYR A 124 -1.45 9.01 3.29
C TYR A 124 -0.96 9.17 4.73
N GLY A 125 -0.19 8.21 5.27
CA GLY A 125 0.48 8.35 6.57
C GLY A 125 -0.45 8.45 7.77
N VAL A 126 -1.73 8.03 7.65
CA VAL A 126 -2.65 7.94 8.80
C VAL A 126 -2.00 7.10 9.91
N HIS A 127 -1.94 7.64 11.14
CA HIS A 127 -1.27 7.03 12.30
C HIS A 127 0.24 6.73 12.11
N ASP A 128 0.91 7.41 11.18
CA ASP A 128 2.37 7.48 11.09
C ASP A 128 2.86 8.92 11.29
N ARG A 129 4.18 9.07 11.42
CA ARG A 129 4.85 10.37 11.43
C ARG A 129 5.47 10.67 10.06
N ALA A 130 5.85 11.93 9.87
CA ALA A 130 6.65 12.34 8.73
C ALA A 130 8.06 11.71 8.76
N TRP A 131 8.55 11.31 7.58
CA TRP A 131 9.89 10.77 7.33
C TRP A 131 10.72 11.72 6.47
N ALA A 132 11.97 11.33 6.17
CA ALA A 132 12.83 12.07 5.27
C ALA A 132 12.16 12.25 3.90
N GLU A 133 12.18 13.48 3.39
CA GLU A 133 11.50 13.84 2.15
C GLU A 133 12.16 13.15 0.94
N ARG A 134 11.33 12.62 0.04
CA ARG A 134 11.75 11.89 -1.16
C ARG A 134 10.86 12.26 -2.33
N LYS A 135 11.42 12.17 -3.54
CA LYS A 135 10.60 12.25 -4.76
C LYS A 135 9.46 11.24 -4.69
N VAL A 136 8.31 11.60 -5.26
CA VAL A 136 7.07 10.81 -5.28
C VAL A 136 6.36 10.70 -3.93
N PHE A 137 7.07 10.27 -2.89
CA PHE A 137 6.50 9.99 -1.56
C PHE A 137 6.35 11.24 -0.69
N GLY A 138 7.09 12.32 -1.00
CA GLY A 138 7.29 13.39 -0.05
C GLY A 138 7.82 12.83 1.27
N LYS A 139 7.14 13.14 2.37
CA LYS A 139 7.49 12.66 3.71
C LYS A 139 6.76 11.37 4.14
N VAL A 140 5.97 10.74 3.26
CA VAL A 140 5.36 9.43 3.56
C VAL A 140 6.45 8.37 3.66
N ARG A 141 6.34 7.46 4.63
CA ARG A 141 7.33 6.40 4.86
C ARG A 141 7.58 5.59 3.59
N PHE A 142 8.84 5.49 3.17
CA PHE A 142 9.27 4.63 2.06
C PHE A 142 9.64 3.22 2.54
N MET A 143 9.45 2.21 1.68
CA MET A 143 9.96 0.85 1.87
C MET A 143 10.70 0.36 0.63
N SER A 144 11.90 -0.20 0.81
CA SER A 144 12.73 -0.76 -0.26
C SER A 144 12.67 -2.28 -0.31
N GLU A 145 13.00 -2.85 -1.47
CA GLU A 145 13.26 -4.28 -1.65
C GLU A 145 14.35 -4.80 -0.69
N VAL A 146 15.40 -3.99 -0.46
CA VAL A 146 16.45 -4.30 0.51
C VAL A 146 15.88 -4.47 1.93
N GLY A 147 14.81 -3.74 2.28
CA GLY A 147 14.08 -3.92 3.52
C GLY A 147 13.40 -5.29 3.61
N CYS A 148 12.79 -5.76 2.52
CA CYS A 148 12.15 -7.07 2.44
C CYS A 148 13.14 -8.22 2.67
N ASN A 149 14.35 -8.14 2.07
CA ASN A 149 15.41 -9.14 2.26
C ASN A 149 15.84 -9.32 3.73
N ARG A 150 15.62 -8.31 4.58
CA ARG A 150 15.91 -8.39 6.02
C ARG A 150 14.77 -9.00 6.84
N GLN A 151 13.57 -9.12 6.27
CA GLN A 151 12.39 -9.62 6.98
C GLN A 151 12.07 -11.07 6.67
N PHE A 152 12.35 -11.54 5.45
CA PHE A 152 12.06 -12.91 5.03
C PHE A 152 12.96 -13.34 3.87
N ASN A 153 12.97 -14.64 3.56
CA ASN A 153 13.66 -15.19 2.40
C ASN A 153 12.91 -14.81 1.11
N VAL A 154 13.34 -13.72 0.46
CA VAL A 154 12.72 -13.20 -0.76
C VAL A 154 12.77 -14.20 -1.90
N LYS A 155 13.88 -14.94 -2.05
CA LYS A 155 14.04 -15.92 -3.14
C LYS A 155 12.99 -17.03 -3.03
N GLU A 156 12.88 -17.63 -1.85
CA GLU A 156 11.90 -18.70 -1.58
C GLU A 156 10.46 -18.18 -1.70
N TYR A 157 10.21 -16.93 -1.28
CA TYR A 157 8.89 -16.31 -1.44
C TYR A 157 8.49 -16.13 -2.91
N ILE A 158 9.43 -15.67 -3.75
CA ILE A 158 9.23 -15.54 -5.20
C ILE A 158 9.11 -16.92 -5.86
N GLU A 159 9.90 -17.91 -5.47
CA GLU A 159 9.75 -19.28 -6.00
C GLU A 159 8.36 -19.86 -5.69
N LYS A 160 7.81 -19.55 -4.51
CA LYS A 160 6.51 -20.06 -4.07
C LYS A 160 5.31 -19.33 -4.68
N TYR A 161 5.39 -18.02 -4.84
CA TYR A 161 4.25 -17.18 -5.23
C TYR A 161 4.49 -16.34 -6.49
N GLY A 162 5.68 -16.35 -7.06
CA GLY A 162 6.00 -15.66 -8.31
C GLY A 162 5.14 -16.17 -9.46
N ILE A 163 4.90 -15.30 -10.42
CA ILE A 163 4.27 -15.69 -11.69
C ILE A 163 5.42 -16.02 -12.64
N ASN A 164 5.50 -17.29 -13.06
CA ASN A 164 6.36 -17.66 -14.17
C ASN A 164 5.82 -16.96 -15.42
N VAL A 165 6.59 -16.01 -15.95
CA VAL A 165 6.34 -15.42 -17.27
C VAL A 165 6.96 -16.35 -18.31
#